data_AF-A0A9D1SEN0-F1
#
_entry.id   AF-A0A9D1SEN0-F1
#
_cell.length_a   1.000
_cell.length_b   1.000
_cell.length_c   1.000
_cell.angle_alpha   90.00
_cell.angle_beta   90.00
_cell.angle_gamma   90.00
#
_symmetry.space_group_name_H-M   'P 1'
#
loop_
_entity.id
_entity.type
_entity.pdbx_description
1 polymer ?
#
loop_
_entity_poly.entity_id
_entity_poly.type
_entity_poly.pdbx_seq_one_letter_code
_entity_poly.pdbx_strand_id
1 'polypeptide(L)'
;MILGRVYGSVVSTHKVEPLVGSKFMLVQCIENGALVDKFLVAVDGVGAGIGEDVIIVQGSSARIGMRNQNAPVDALIVGILDEKQA
;
A
#
# COMPACT_ATOMS: atom_id res chain seq x y z
N MET A 1 -7.21 7.89 5.17
CA MET A 1 -6.65 7.34 3.92
C MET A 1 -5.67 8.35 3.36
N ILE A 2 -4.64 7.89 2.66
CA ILE A 2 -3.62 8.74 2.03
C ILE A 2 -3.50 8.39 0.55
N LEU A 3 -3.02 9.34 -0.24
CA LEU A 3 -2.64 9.10 -1.63
C LEU A 3 -1.16 8.78 -1.70
N GLY A 4 -0.80 7.91 -2.64
CA GLY A 4 0.59 7.65 -2.97
C GLY A 4 0.74 7.11 -4.38
N ARG A 5 1.98 7.02 -4.85
CA ARG A 5 2.35 6.36 -6.10
C ARG A 5 3.20 5.14 -5.84
N VAL A 6 2.85 4.03 -6.46
CA VAL A 6 3.65 2.81 -6.36
C VAL A 6 5.01 3.06 -7.01
N TYR A 7 6.05 3.07 -6.20
CA TYR A 7 7.43 3.27 -6.64
C TYR A 7 8.08 1.95 -7.05
N GLY A 8 7.77 0.87 -6.34
CA GLY A 8 8.37 -0.44 -6.57
C GLY A 8 7.75 -1.54 -5.72
N SER A 9 8.40 -2.69 -5.70
CA SER A 9 8.02 -3.82 -4.84
C SER A 9 9.11 -4.12 -3.82
N VAL A 10 8.71 -4.70 -2.69
CA VAL A 10 9.59 -5.13 -1.62
C VAL A 10 9.48 -6.64 -1.46
N VAL A 11 10.62 -7.32 -1.34
CA VAL A 11 10.69 -8.77 -1.13
C VAL A 11 11.36 -9.05 0.21
N SER A 12 10.69 -9.85 1.05
CA SER A 12 11.27 -10.41 2.26
C SER A 12 11.06 -11.92 2.27
N THR A 13 12.13 -12.69 2.43
CA THR A 13 12.07 -14.15 2.53
C THR A 13 11.89 -14.62 3.98
N HIS A 14 12.32 -13.81 4.96
CA HIS A 14 12.22 -14.09 6.39
C HIS A 14 11.22 -13.11 7.03
N LYS A 15 10.02 -13.61 7.33
CA LYS A 15 8.89 -12.84 7.88
C LYS A 15 7.97 -13.76 8.67
N VAL A 16 7.14 -13.19 9.53
CA VAL A 16 6.19 -13.97 10.32
C VAL A 16 5.15 -14.65 9.42
N GLU A 17 4.68 -15.83 9.84
CA GLU A 17 3.76 -16.67 9.06
C GLU A 17 2.52 -15.92 8.54
N PRO A 18 1.85 -15.03 9.32
CA PRO A 18 0.69 -14.28 8.82
C PRO A 18 0.95 -13.36 7.61
N LEU A 19 2.21 -13.06 7.29
CA LEU A 19 2.60 -12.23 6.14
C LEU A 19 2.97 -13.05 4.90
N VAL A 20 2.98 -14.37 4.99
CA VAL A 20 3.27 -15.26 3.85
C VAL A 20 2.16 -15.10 2.79
N GLY A 21 2.56 -14.89 1.55
CA GLY A 21 1.65 -14.64 0.42
C GLY A 21 1.24 -13.17 0.21
N SER A 22 1.58 -12.27 1.13
CA SER A 22 1.36 -10.83 0.93
C SER A 22 2.35 -10.25 -0.09
N LYS A 23 1.85 -9.43 -1.01
CA LYS A 23 2.65 -8.65 -1.96
C LYS A 23 2.92 -7.27 -1.35
N PHE A 24 4.19 -6.93 -1.13
CA PHE A 24 4.58 -5.65 -0.55
C PHE A 24 5.00 -4.66 -1.63
N MET A 25 4.45 -3.45 -1.54
CA MET A 25 4.72 -2.36 -2.46
C MET A 25 5.39 -1.22 -1.71
N LEU A 26 6.45 -0.67 -2.29
CA LEU A 26 7.03 0.58 -1.85
C LEU A 26 6.21 1.71 -2.49
N VAL A 27 5.59 2.55 -1.68
CA VAL A 27 4.71 3.63 -2.15
C VAL A 27 5.24 4.98 -1.66
N GLN A 28 5.40 5.92 -2.58
CA GLN A 28 5.76 7.30 -2.28
C GLN A 28 4.49 8.12 -2.03
N CYS A 29 4.40 8.83 -0.91
CA CYS A 29 3.23 9.64 -0.58
C CYS A 29 3.03 10.81 -1.56
N ILE A 30 1.77 11.15 -1.77
CA ILE A 30 1.35 12.38 -2.46
C ILE A 30 0.69 13.29 -1.44
N GLU A 31 1.23 14.49 -1.26
CA GLU A 31 0.70 15.53 -0.39
C GLU A 31 0.52 16.82 -1.20
N ASN A 32 -0.63 17.48 -1.08
CA ASN A 32 -0.98 18.68 -1.86
C ASN A 32 -0.78 18.52 -3.39
N GLY A 33 -1.08 17.32 -3.91
CA GLY A 33 -0.97 17.02 -5.34
C GLY A 33 0.45 16.72 -5.84
N ALA A 34 1.47 16.82 -4.99
CA ALA A 34 2.86 16.56 -5.34
C ALA A 34 3.41 15.31 -4.62
N LEU A 35 4.33 14.60 -5.27
CA LEU A 35 5.12 13.55 -4.61
C LEU A 35 6.04 14.19 -3.57
N VAL A 36 6.10 13.59 -2.38
CA VAL A 36 6.99 14.01 -1.29
C VAL A 36 8.03 12.94 -0.97
N ASP A 37 9.14 13.32 -0.32
CA ASP A 37 10.17 12.38 0.14
C ASP A 37 9.72 11.64 1.41
N LYS A 38 8.64 10.87 1.26
CA LYS A 38 8.00 10.09 2.32
C LYS A 38 7.50 8.81 1.69
N PHE A 39 8.04 7.70 2.18
CA PHE A 39 7.75 6.37 1.65
C PHE A 39 7.13 5.50 2.72
N LEU A 40 6.28 4.58 2.28
CA LEU A 40 5.73 3.53 3.12
C LEU A 40 5.76 2.19 2.38
N VAL A 41 5.81 1.11 3.15
CA VAL A 41 5.57 -0.23 2.63
C VAL A 41 4.10 -0.56 2.88
N ALA A 42 3.34 -0.78 1.81
CA ALA A 42 1.95 -1.20 1.90
C ALA A 42 1.78 -2.60 1.32
N VAL A 43 0.84 -3.37 1.86
CA VAL A 43 0.38 -4.60 1.19
C VAL A 43 -0.50 -4.21 0.00
N ASP A 44 -0.35 -4.92 -1.11
CA ASP A 44 -1.22 -4.77 -2.28
C ASP A 44 -2.52 -5.58 -2.10
N GLY A 45 -3.64 -4.88 -1.91
CA GLY A 45 -4.96 -5.49 -1.79
C GLY A 45 -5.73 -5.58 -3.11
N VAL A 46 -5.27 -4.92 -4.17
CA VAL A 46 -6.07 -4.67 -5.40
C VAL A 46 -5.36 -5.05 -6.70
N GLY A 47 -4.06 -5.36 -6.65
CA GLY A 47 -3.26 -5.69 -7.82
C GLY A 47 -2.56 -4.49 -8.47
N ALA A 48 -2.17 -3.48 -7.68
CA ALA A 48 -1.53 -2.28 -8.20
C ALA A 48 -0.16 -2.56 -8.85
N GLY A 49 0.09 -1.85 -9.95
CA GLY A 49 1.33 -1.81 -10.73
C GLY A 49 2.23 -0.63 -10.35
N ILE A 50 3.49 -0.69 -10.78
CA ILE A 50 4.46 0.39 -10.58
C ILE A 50 4.06 1.60 -11.43
N GLY A 51 4.10 2.80 -10.83
CA GLY A 51 3.72 4.06 -11.46
C GLY A 51 2.26 4.46 -11.26
N GLU A 52 1.42 3.55 -10.77
CA GLU A 52 0.00 3.85 -10.49
C GLU A 52 -0.16 4.68 -9.21
N ASP A 53 -1.09 5.63 -9.25
CA ASP A 53 -1.57 6.32 -8.07
C ASP A 53 -2.57 5.45 -7.33
N VAL A 54 -2.45 5.40 -6.02
CA VAL A 54 -3.20 4.47 -5.17
C VAL A 54 -3.73 5.16 -3.92
N ILE A 55 -4.81 4.60 -3.40
CA ILE A 55 -5.42 4.96 -2.11
C ILE A 55 -5.00 3.94 -1.07
N ILE A 56 -4.45 4.43 0.05
CA ILE A 56 -3.91 3.60 1.12
C ILE A 56 -4.67 3.88 2.42
N VAL A 57 -5.08 2.83 3.12
CA VAL A 57 -5.53 2.90 4.51
C VAL A 57 -4.37 2.57 5.45
N GLN A 58 -4.37 3.16 6.65
CA GLN A 58 -3.36 2.87 7.68
C GLN A 58 -3.99 2.44 9.00
N GLY A 59 -3.17 1.85 9.88
CA GLY A 59 -3.56 1.39 11.20
C GLY A 59 -4.43 0.14 11.17
N SER A 60 -5.32 -0.01 12.15
CA SER A 60 -6.17 -1.22 12.29
C SER A 60 -7.07 -1.47 11.08
N SER A 61 -7.51 -0.40 10.39
CA SER A 61 -8.34 -0.50 9.19
C SER A 61 -7.68 -1.25 8.04
N ALA A 62 -6.34 -1.27 7.97
CA ALA A 62 -5.60 -2.02 6.96
C ALA A 62 -5.86 -3.52 7.03
N ARG A 63 -6.16 -4.07 8.21
CA ARG A 63 -6.40 -5.51 8.38
C ARG A 63 -7.77 -5.96 7.89
N ILE A 64 -8.73 -5.04 7.70
CA ILE A 64 -10.09 -5.37 7.24
C ILE A 64 -10.06 -5.95 5.82
N GLY A 65 -9.21 -5.41 4.94
CA GLY A 65 -9.05 -5.90 3.56
C GLY A 65 -8.05 -7.05 3.38
N MET A 66 -7.44 -7.53 4.47
CA MET A 66 -6.48 -8.63 4.42
C MET A 66 -7.20 -9.99 4.47
N ARG A 67 -6.64 -10.99 3.78
CA ARG A 67 -7.08 -12.39 3.92
C ARG A 67 -6.91 -12.92 5.35
N ASN A 68 -5.86 -12.47 6.03
CA ASN A 68 -5.58 -12.79 7.43
C ASN A 68 -5.62 -11.52 8.27
N GLN A 69 -6.70 -11.33 9.03
CA GLN A 69 -6.89 -10.14 9.88
C GLN A 69 -5.96 -10.10 11.10
N ASN A 70 -5.26 -11.19 11.41
CA ASN A 70 -4.23 -11.23 12.45
C ASN A 70 -2.83 -10.87 11.92
N ALA A 71 -2.70 -10.63 10.61
CA ALA A 71 -1.43 -10.22 10.03
C ALA A 71 -1.01 -8.84 10.58
N PRO A 72 0.28 -8.65 10.93
CA PRO A 72 0.78 -7.36 11.41
C PRO A 72 0.96 -6.38 10.23
N VAL A 73 -0.17 -5.97 9.65
CA VAL A 73 -0.25 -5.02 8.54
C VAL A 73 -0.88 -3.73 9.06
N ASP A 74 -0.20 -2.62 8.81
CA ASP A 74 -0.61 -1.28 9.18
C ASP A 74 -0.77 -0.34 7.98
N ALA A 75 -0.52 -0.83 6.75
CA ALA A 75 -0.76 -0.13 5.50
C ALA A 75 -1.23 -1.10 4.39
N LEU A 76 -2.36 -0.78 3.76
CA LEU A 76 -2.97 -1.59 2.69
C LEU A 76 -3.39 -0.67 1.54
N ILE A 77 -3.00 -1.02 0.32
CA ILE A 77 -3.55 -0.43 -0.90
C ILE A 77 -4.97 -0.96 -1.10
N VAL A 78 -5.95 -0.06 -1.06
CA VAL A 78 -7.39 -0.39 -1.16
C VAL A 78 -8.04 0.10 -2.46
N GLY A 79 -7.30 0.83 -3.30
CA GLY A 79 -7.80 1.29 -4.58
C GLY A 79 -6.68 1.86 -5.45
N ILE A 80 -6.92 1.82 -6.77
CA ILE A 80 -6.11 2.48 -7.79
C ILE A 80 -6.89 3.72 -8.23
N LEU A 81 -6.20 4.85 -8.40
CA LEU A 81 -6.81 6.11 -8.79
C LEU A 81 -6.94 6.17 -10.31
N ASP A 82 -8.17 6.36 -10.82
CA ASP A 82 -8.43 6.46 -12.26
C ASP A 82 -7.96 7.82 -12.82
N GLU A 83 -8.51 8.90 -12.28
CA GLU A 83 -8.24 10.28 -12.75
C GLU A 83 -8.15 11.26 -11.59
N LYS A 84 -7.24 12.24 -11.69
CA LYS A 84 -7.18 13.37 -10.77
C LYS A 84 -8.05 14.49 -11.30
N GLN A 85 -9.10 14.84 -10.55
CA GLN A 85 -9.85 16.08 -10.79
C GLN A 85 -9.20 17.22 -10.02
N ALA A 86 -9.03 18.36 -10.70
CA ALA A 86 -8.46 19.60 -10.16
C ALA A 86 -9.51 20.45 -9.45
#